data_AF-A0A387HIJ9-F1
#
_entry.id   AF-A0A387HIJ9-F1
#
_cell.length_a   1.000
_cell.length_b   1.000
_cell.length_c   1.000
_cell.angle_alpha   90.00
_cell.angle_beta   90.00
_cell.angle_gamma   90.00
#
_symmetry.space_group_name_H-M   'P 1'
#
loop_
_entity.id
_entity.type
_entity.pdbx_description
1 polymer ?
#
loop_
_entity_poly.entity_id
_entity_poly.type
_entity_poly.pdbx_seq_one_letter_code
_entity_poly.pdbx_strand_id
1 'polypeptide(L)'
;MIAAIKPAGTKTRGLLAYLYGPGWHDEHLDPHIVAGFAMLAMPDPGRDENATLTELGRYLDEPVRLRNSEFGQPVTDHVWHCPVRAAPEDRYLSDAEWSEIAQRIVHAAGIAPEGDDLVPQSQLWGVSALFVVAVAGTCLAESSPV
;
A
#
# COMPACT_ATOMS: atom_id res chain seq x y z
N MET A 1 3.43 5.39 17.31
CA MET A 1 2.80 5.25 15.98
C MET A 1 2.12 6.55 15.54
N ILE A 2 2.59 7.13 14.43
CA ILE A 2 2.04 8.33 13.81
C ILE A 2 1.54 7.95 12.42
N ALA A 3 0.28 8.25 12.09
CA ALA A 3 -0.33 7.98 10.80
C ALA A 3 -0.89 9.28 10.19
N ALA A 4 -0.79 9.44 8.87
CA ALA A 4 -1.37 10.59 8.17
C ALA A 4 -2.11 10.12 6.92
N ILE A 5 -3.43 10.35 6.86
CA ILE A 5 -4.23 9.99 5.68
C ILE A 5 -4.07 11.07 4.61
N LYS A 6 -3.66 10.69 3.40
CA LYS A 6 -3.58 11.59 2.24
C LYS A 6 -4.87 11.52 1.41
N PRO A 7 -5.21 12.57 0.65
CA PRO A 7 -6.30 12.51 -0.32
C PRO A 7 -6.09 11.35 -1.30
N ALA A 8 -7.21 10.78 -1.78
CA ALA A 8 -7.16 9.71 -2.77
C ALA A 8 -6.49 10.20 -4.07
N GLY A 9 -5.75 9.28 -4.70
CA GLY A 9 -5.01 9.53 -5.93
C GLY A 9 -5.44 8.63 -7.07
N THR A 10 -4.91 8.93 -8.26
CA THR A 10 -5.25 8.23 -9.51
C THR A 10 -4.06 7.52 -10.16
N LYS A 11 -2.86 7.61 -9.57
CA LYS A 11 -1.59 7.19 -10.19
C LYS A 11 -0.80 6.23 -9.30
N THR A 12 -1.11 4.93 -9.38
CA THR A 12 -0.41 3.88 -8.62
C THR A 12 1.09 3.88 -8.89
N ARG A 13 1.52 3.85 -10.16
CA ARG A 13 2.95 3.89 -10.51
C ARG A 13 3.64 5.15 -9.99
N GLY A 14 2.95 6.29 -9.97
CA GLY A 14 3.52 7.55 -9.46
C GLY A 14 3.79 7.46 -7.96
N LEU A 15 2.85 6.88 -7.20
CA LEU A 15 3.05 6.61 -5.78
C LEU A 15 4.18 5.59 -5.55
N LEU A 16 4.21 4.49 -6.30
CA LEU A 16 5.28 3.49 -6.19
C LEU A 16 6.67 4.09 -6.47
N ALA A 17 6.78 4.97 -7.47
CA ALA A 17 8.03 5.67 -7.76
C ALA A 17 8.47 6.61 -6.63
N TYR A 18 7.53 7.16 -5.86
CA TYR A 18 7.84 7.93 -4.66
C TYR A 18 8.27 7.03 -3.49
N LEU A 19 7.59 5.89 -3.29
CA LEU A 19 7.88 4.98 -2.17
C LEU A 19 9.22 4.24 -2.33
N TYR A 20 9.53 3.79 -3.55
CA TYR A 20 10.77 3.04 -3.85
C TYR A 20 11.91 3.90 -4.40
N GLY A 21 11.62 5.15 -4.76
CA GLY A 21 12.60 6.04 -5.37
C GLY A 21 13.39 6.86 -4.36
N PRO A 22 14.49 7.48 -4.78
CA PRO A 22 15.20 8.45 -3.96
C PRO A 22 14.26 9.61 -3.62
N GLY A 23 13.96 9.76 -2.33
CA GLY A 23 12.99 10.74 -1.85
C GLY A 23 13.54 12.17 -1.88
N TRP A 24 12.68 13.16 -2.13
CA TRP A 24 12.98 14.57 -1.84
C TRP A 24 12.52 14.97 -0.42
N HIS A 25 11.60 14.21 0.18
CA HIS A 25 11.06 14.31 1.55
C HIS A 25 10.64 12.91 2.02
N ASP A 26 10.86 12.60 3.30
CA ASP A 26 10.52 11.31 3.95
C ASP A 26 11.08 10.09 3.19
N GLU A 27 12.41 10.03 3.07
CA GLU A 27 13.10 8.93 2.39
C GLU A 27 12.84 7.58 3.10
N HIS A 28 12.49 6.56 2.31
CA HIS A 28 12.29 5.20 2.78
C HIS A 28 13.59 4.43 2.64
N LEU A 29 14.14 3.99 3.77
CA LEU A 29 15.23 3.02 3.78
C LEU A 29 14.63 1.62 3.69
N ASP A 30 15.21 0.79 2.82
CA ASP A 30 14.76 -0.60 2.58
C ASP A 30 13.27 -0.72 2.20
N PRO A 31 12.78 0.00 1.16
CA PRO A 31 11.37 -0.05 0.78
C PRO A 31 11.01 -1.44 0.26
N HIS A 32 10.05 -2.10 0.90
CA HIS A 32 9.55 -3.41 0.49
C HIS A 32 8.12 -3.66 0.96
N ILE A 33 7.45 -4.64 0.36
CA ILE A 33 6.06 -4.98 0.64
C ILE A 33 5.99 -5.93 1.83
N VAL A 34 5.21 -5.56 2.85
CA VAL A 34 4.99 -6.40 4.06
C VAL A 34 3.58 -6.99 4.12
N ALA A 35 2.63 -6.46 3.35
CA ALA A 35 1.25 -6.92 3.32
C ALA A 35 0.57 -6.60 1.98
N GLY A 36 -0.38 -7.46 1.57
CA GLY A 36 -1.15 -7.31 0.33
C GLY A 36 -2.16 -8.45 0.13
N PHE A 37 -3.11 -8.24 -0.77
CA PHE A 37 -4.21 -9.18 -1.07
C PHE A 37 -3.76 -10.49 -1.76
N ALA A 38 -2.54 -10.52 -2.30
CA ALA A 38 -2.00 -11.68 -3.02
C ALA A 38 -0.46 -11.73 -2.92
N MET A 39 0.05 -11.75 -1.68
CA MET A 39 1.49 -11.65 -1.38
C MET A 39 2.38 -12.65 -2.13
N LEU A 40 1.91 -13.87 -2.37
CA LEU A 40 2.72 -14.93 -3.01
C LEU A 40 3.10 -14.64 -4.47
N ALA A 41 2.32 -13.82 -5.18
CA ALA A 41 2.52 -13.55 -6.60
C ALA A 41 2.85 -12.08 -6.89
N MET A 42 3.03 -11.27 -5.84
CA MET A 42 3.23 -9.83 -5.98
C MET A 42 4.71 -9.55 -6.32
N PRO A 43 5.01 -8.88 -7.45
CA PRO A 43 6.38 -8.53 -7.80
C PRO A 43 6.84 -7.37 -6.90
N ASP A 44 7.74 -7.62 -5.95
CA ASP A 44 8.27 -6.61 -5.03
C ASP A 44 9.68 -6.15 -5.45
N PRO A 45 9.84 -4.94 -6.01
CA PRO A 45 11.16 -4.40 -6.40
C PRO A 45 12.14 -4.22 -5.23
N GLY A 46 11.66 -4.25 -3.99
CA GLY A 46 12.48 -4.16 -2.77
C GLY A 46 13.11 -5.49 -2.35
N ARG A 47 12.66 -6.61 -2.95
CA ARG A 47 13.06 -7.97 -2.60
C ARG A 47 13.43 -8.81 -3.82
N ASP A 48 12.99 -8.44 -5.01
CA ASP A 48 13.34 -9.05 -6.30
C ASP A 48 13.89 -7.98 -7.26
N GLU A 49 15.16 -8.09 -7.62
CA GLU A 49 15.84 -7.17 -8.54
C GLU A 49 15.28 -7.18 -9.97
N ASN A 50 14.55 -8.24 -10.34
CA ASN A 50 13.91 -8.35 -11.66
C ASN A 50 12.51 -7.74 -11.68
N ALA A 51 11.90 -7.49 -10.52
CA ALA A 51 10.60 -6.89 -10.42
C ALA A 51 10.67 -5.38 -10.70
N THR A 52 9.83 -4.89 -11.61
CA THR A 52 9.76 -3.45 -11.91
C THR A 52 8.57 -2.78 -11.24
N LEU A 53 8.71 -1.49 -10.91
CA LEU A 53 7.58 -0.65 -10.46
C LEU A 53 6.44 -0.59 -11.48
N THR A 54 6.73 -0.82 -12.76
CA THR A 54 5.70 -0.88 -13.82
C THR A 54 4.86 -2.13 -13.68
N GLU A 55 5.49 -3.28 -13.43
CA GLU A 55 4.81 -4.56 -13.27
C GLU A 55 4.00 -4.57 -11.98
N LEU A 56 4.59 -4.11 -10.87
CA LEU A 56 3.86 -3.94 -9.62
C LEU A 56 2.67 -3.01 -9.78
N GLY A 57 2.85 -1.84 -10.39
CA GLY A 57 1.74 -0.91 -10.64
C GLY A 57 0.62 -1.54 -11.47
N ARG A 58 0.97 -2.28 -12.53
CA ARG A 58 -0.02 -2.99 -13.36
C ARG A 58 -0.77 -4.07 -12.59
N TYR A 59 -0.06 -4.79 -11.72
CA TYR A 59 -0.63 -5.83 -10.86
C TYR A 59 -1.65 -5.24 -9.88
N LEU A 60 -1.30 -4.13 -9.21
CA LEU A 60 -2.18 -3.43 -8.27
C LEU A 60 -3.39 -2.77 -8.96
N ASP A 61 -3.23 -2.30 -10.20
CA ASP A 61 -4.32 -1.68 -10.96
C ASP A 61 -5.29 -2.72 -11.57
N GLU A 62 -4.93 -4.01 -11.57
CA GLU A 62 -5.69 -5.06 -12.26
C GLU A 62 -7.15 -5.15 -11.78
N PRO A 63 -7.45 -5.15 -10.47
CA PRO A 63 -8.83 -5.33 -10.03
C PRO A 63 -9.68 -4.07 -10.29
N VAL A 64 -9.07 -2.89 -10.31
CA VAL A 64 -9.73 -1.64 -10.73
C VAL A 64 -10.04 -1.69 -12.22
N ARG A 65 -9.12 -2.21 -13.04
CA ARG A 65 -9.33 -2.39 -14.48
C ARG A 65 -10.47 -3.37 -14.76
N LEU A 66 -10.51 -4.52 -14.08
CA LEU A 66 -11.60 -5.49 -14.21
C LEU A 66 -12.95 -4.87 -13.80
N ARG A 67 -13.01 -4.20 -12.65
CA ARG A 67 -14.23 -3.50 -12.24
C ARG A 67 -14.69 -2.49 -13.30
N ASN A 68 -13.77 -1.68 -13.82
CA ASN A 68 -14.11 -0.66 -14.81
C ASN A 68 -14.51 -1.24 -16.18
N SER A 69 -14.16 -2.49 -16.51
CA SER A 69 -14.66 -3.15 -17.72
C SER A 69 -16.07 -3.70 -17.56
N GLU A 70 -16.44 -4.13 -16.35
CA GLU A 70 -17.74 -4.76 -16.07
C GLU A 70 -18.84 -3.74 -15.71
N PHE A 71 -18.48 -2.58 -15.13
CA PHE A 71 -19.45 -1.63 -14.56
C PHE A 71 -19.40 -0.24 -15.22
N GLY A 72 -20.57 0.37 -15.39
CA GLY A 72 -20.72 1.60 -16.19
C GLY A 72 -20.19 2.90 -15.58
N GLN A 73 -19.89 2.96 -14.27
CA GLN A 73 -19.25 4.12 -13.66
C GLN A 73 -17.79 3.81 -13.32
N PRO A 74 -16.80 4.44 -13.98
CA PRO A 74 -15.40 4.16 -13.76
C PRO A 74 -14.93 4.70 -12.39
N VAL A 75 -14.15 3.90 -11.67
CA VAL A 75 -13.39 4.36 -10.51
C VAL A 75 -12.08 4.93 -11.01
N THR A 76 -11.82 6.19 -10.67
CA THR A 76 -10.56 6.90 -10.99
C THR A 76 -9.66 7.03 -9.77
N ASP A 77 -10.24 7.29 -8.60
CA ASP A 77 -9.51 7.66 -7.38
C ASP A 77 -9.27 6.43 -6.48
N HIS A 78 -8.59 5.43 -7.04
CA HIS A 78 -8.41 4.10 -6.45
C HIS A 78 -7.18 3.98 -5.54
N VAL A 79 -6.31 5.00 -5.52
CA VAL A 79 -5.08 4.98 -4.75
C VAL A 79 -5.31 5.64 -3.41
N TRP A 80 -5.12 4.88 -2.33
CA TRP A 80 -5.10 5.42 -0.98
C TRP A 80 -3.71 5.32 -0.38
N HIS A 81 -3.30 6.40 0.29
CA HIS A 81 -1.97 6.50 0.85
C HIS A 81 -2.08 6.96 2.31
N CYS A 82 -1.68 6.08 3.22
CA CYS A 82 -1.58 6.35 4.64
C CYS A 82 -0.17 5.99 5.09
N PRO A 83 0.79 6.94 5.02
CA PRO A 83 2.10 6.76 5.62
C PRO A 83 1.97 6.57 7.13
N VAL A 84 2.69 5.58 7.64
CA VAL A 84 2.70 5.18 9.04
C VAL A 84 4.15 5.02 9.47
N ARG A 85 4.51 5.60 10.61
CA ARG A 85 5.84 5.42 11.19
C ARG A 85 5.79 5.14 12.69
N ALA A 86 6.80 4.41 13.14
CA ALA A 86 7.15 4.31 14.55
C ALA A 86 7.76 5.65 15.02
N ALA A 87 7.60 6.00 16.29
CA ALA A 87 8.34 7.12 16.88
C ALA A 87 9.84 6.76 16.98
N PRO A 88 10.76 7.74 16.99
CA PRO A 88 12.20 7.46 17.10
C PRO A 88 12.57 6.62 18.35
N GLU A 89 11.81 6.75 19.42
CA GLU A 89 12.00 6.03 20.68
C GLU A 89 11.27 4.67 20.72
N ASP A 90 10.41 4.39 19.74
CA ASP A 90 9.73 3.10 19.63
C ASP A 90 10.74 2.02 19.24
N ARG A 91 10.51 0.78 19.70
CA ARG A 91 11.33 -0.36 19.28
C ARG A 91 11.21 -0.61 17.77
N TYR A 92 12.21 -1.27 17.21
CA TYR A 92 12.12 -1.84 15.87
C TYR A 92 11.00 -2.89 15.78
N LEU A 93 10.31 -2.87 14.64
CA LEU A 93 9.24 -3.80 14.29
C LEU A 93 9.70 -4.67 13.12
N SER A 94 9.40 -5.96 13.19
CA SER A 94 9.64 -6.92 12.11
C SER A 94 8.60 -6.78 11.01
N ASP A 95 8.90 -7.32 9.82
CA ASP A 95 7.99 -7.33 8.68
C ASP A 95 6.62 -7.94 9.04
N ALA A 96 6.61 -8.98 9.88
CA ALA A 96 5.38 -9.60 10.37
C ALA A 96 4.55 -8.66 11.24
N GLU A 97 5.19 -7.94 12.17
CA GLU A 97 4.52 -6.94 13.02
C GLU A 97 4.02 -5.75 12.19
N TRP A 98 4.80 -5.32 11.20
CA TRP A 98 4.35 -4.33 10.24
C TRP A 98 3.16 -4.80 9.40
N SER A 99 3.14 -6.08 9.01
CA SER A 99 2.02 -6.70 8.30
C SER A 99 0.73 -6.67 9.14
N GLU A 100 0.81 -7.03 10.42
CA GLU A 100 -0.31 -6.97 11.35
C GLU A 100 -0.83 -5.53 11.53
N ILE A 101 0.07 -4.55 11.66
CA ILE A 101 -0.30 -3.14 11.74
C ILE A 101 -1.00 -2.68 10.46
N ALA A 102 -0.47 -3.04 9.30
CA ALA A 102 -1.05 -2.70 8.01
C ALA A 102 -2.48 -3.25 7.88
N GLN A 103 -2.70 -4.53 8.20
CA GLN A 103 -4.01 -5.16 8.17
C GLN A 103 -5.01 -4.44 9.08
N ARG A 104 -4.61 -4.11 10.32
CA ARG A 104 -5.45 -3.37 11.26
C ARG A 104 -5.85 -1.98 10.76
N ILE A 105 -4.92 -1.29 10.09
CA ILE A 105 -5.17 0.05 9.53
C ILE A 105 -6.15 -0.02 8.36
N VAL A 106 -5.95 -0.98 7.45
CA VAL A 106 -6.84 -1.22 6.30
C VAL A 106 -8.25 -1.60 6.78
N HIS A 107 -8.33 -2.45 7.80
CA HIS A 107 -9.59 -2.81 8.42
C HIS A 107 -10.30 -1.61 9.06
N ALA A 108 -9.58 -0.83 9.87
CA ALA A 108 -10.11 0.38 10.51
C ALA A 108 -10.55 1.47 9.51
N ALA A 109 -9.91 1.51 8.33
CA ALA A 109 -10.31 2.37 7.22
C ALA A 109 -11.53 1.87 6.43
N GLY A 110 -12.02 0.66 6.73
CA GLY A 110 -13.17 0.04 6.04
C GLY A 110 -12.83 -0.49 4.65
N ILE A 111 -11.54 -0.69 4.36
CA ILE A 111 -11.06 -1.12 3.03
C ILE A 111 -11.12 -2.64 2.89
N ALA A 112 -10.79 -3.38 3.95
CA ALA A 112 -10.85 -4.84 4.00
C ALA A 112 -11.58 -5.28 5.30
N PRO A 113 -12.90 -5.54 5.23
CA PRO A 113 -13.65 -6.05 6.38
C PRO A 113 -13.13 -7.42 6.84
N GLU A 114 -13.27 -7.72 8.12
CA GLU A 114 -12.90 -9.03 8.68
C GLU A 114 -13.74 -10.15 8.04
N GLY A 115 -13.08 -11.22 7.55
CA GLY A 115 -13.73 -12.41 7.01
C GLY A 115 -13.78 -12.54 5.47
N ASP A 116 -13.07 -11.69 4.72
CA ASP A 116 -13.04 -11.74 3.25
C ASP A 116 -11.96 -12.69 2.69
N ASP A 117 -11.86 -13.90 3.26
CA ASP A 117 -10.88 -14.92 2.89
C ASP A 117 -11.41 -15.87 1.79
N LEU A 118 -12.02 -15.34 0.72
CA LEU A 118 -12.53 -16.06 -0.49
C LEU A 118 -14.00 -16.53 -0.45
N VAL A 119 -14.99 -15.66 -0.74
CA VAL A 119 -16.32 -16.10 -1.26
C VAL A 119 -16.99 -15.00 -2.13
N PRO A 120 -17.67 -15.31 -3.25
CA PRO A 120 -18.29 -14.29 -4.11
C PRO A 120 -19.59 -13.77 -3.47
N GLN A 121 -19.60 -12.53 -2.98
CA GLN A 121 -20.83 -11.84 -2.61
C GLN A 121 -21.28 -10.89 -3.71
N SER A 122 -22.10 -11.43 -4.62
CA SER A 122 -22.81 -10.71 -5.66
C SER A 122 -23.86 -9.70 -5.17
N GLN A 123 -23.78 -9.14 -3.96
CA GLN A 123 -24.81 -8.20 -3.51
C GLN A 123 -24.50 -7.18 -2.40
N LEU A 124 -23.24 -6.91 -2.02
CA LEU A 124 -22.96 -5.92 -0.95
C LEU A 124 -21.81 -4.92 -1.21
N TRP A 125 -21.28 -4.80 -2.42
CA TRP A 125 -20.18 -3.87 -2.69
C TRP A 125 -20.62 -2.68 -3.53
N GLY A 126 -21.20 -1.69 -2.85
CA GLY A 126 -21.08 -0.31 -3.28
C GLY A 126 -19.62 0.14 -3.12
N VAL A 127 -18.82 -0.05 -4.16
CA VAL A 127 -17.63 0.75 -4.52
C VAL A 127 -16.72 1.23 -3.39
N SER A 128 -15.64 0.50 -3.10
CA SER A 128 -14.36 1.08 -2.67
C SER A 128 -13.24 0.07 -2.91
N ALA A 129 -12.78 0.00 -4.17
CA ALA A 129 -11.49 -0.62 -4.45
C ALA A 129 -10.40 0.30 -3.90
N LEU A 130 -9.81 -0.05 -2.76
CA LEU A 130 -8.63 0.62 -2.22
C LEU A 130 -7.52 -0.42 -2.08
N PHE A 131 -6.53 -0.35 -2.96
CA PHE A 131 -5.30 -1.12 -2.79
C PHE A 131 -4.41 -0.42 -1.77
N VAL A 132 -3.98 -1.15 -0.75
CA VAL A 132 -2.96 -0.70 0.20
C VAL A 132 -1.77 -1.63 0.09
N VAL A 133 -0.68 -1.12 -0.46
CA VAL A 133 0.64 -1.68 -0.24
C VAL A 133 1.21 -0.95 0.96
N ALA A 134 1.33 -1.65 2.08
CA ALA A 134 2.17 -1.16 3.16
C ALA A 134 3.62 -1.38 2.74
N VAL A 135 4.31 -0.29 2.46
CA VAL A 135 5.76 -0.31 2.30
C VAL A 135 6.36 -0.07 3.67
N ALA A 136 7.04 -1.07 4.23
CA ALA A 136 7.85 -0.82 5.41
C ALA A 136 9.10 -0.07 4.95
N GLY A 137 9.34 1.08 5.57
CA GLY A 137 10.57 1.84 5.42
C GLY A 137 10.75 2.66 6.67
N THR A 138 11.88 2.51 7.35
CA THR A 138 12.23 3.37 8.47
C THR A 138 12.43 4.78 7.92
N CYS A 139 11.45 5.67 8.10
CA CYS A 139 11.65 7.09 7.82
C CYS A 139 12.69 7.62 8.81
N LEU A 140 13.84 8.10 8.30
CA LEU A 140 14.72 8.95 9.10
C LEU A 140 13.99 10.26 9.39
N ALA A 141 13.30 10.33 10.52
CA ALA A 141 13.13 11.62 11.17
C ALA A 141 14.46 11.91 11.90
N GLU A 142 15.18 12.89 11.36
CA GLU A 142 16.29 13.61 11.99
C GLU A 142 17.63 12.87 12.11
N SER A 143 18.48 13.10 11.12
CA SER A 143 19.90 13.39 11.41
C SER A 143 20.43 14.44 10.44
N SER A 144 20.20 15.71 10.76
CA SER A 144 21.14 16.76 10.38
C SER A 144 21.34 17.69 11.58
N PRO A 145 22.49 17.56 12.25
CA PRO A 145 23.21 18.74 12.72
C PRO A 145 24.64 18.65 12.20
N VAL A 146 24.91 19.23 11.03
CA VAL A 146 26.22 19.84 10.72
C VAL A 146 26.01 21.02 9.78
#